data_AF-A0A7C6S6J6-F1
#
_entry.id   AF-A0A7C6S6J6-F1
#
_cell.length_a   1.000
_cell.length_b   1.000
_cell.length_c   1.000
_cell.angle_alpha   90.00
_cell.angle_beta   90.00
_cell.angle_gamma   90.00
#
_symmetry.space_group_name_H-M   'P 1'
#
loop_
_entity.id
_entity.type
_entity.pdbx_description
1 polymer ?
#
loop_
_entity_poly.entity_id
_entity_poly.type
_entity_poly.pdbx_seq_one_letter_code
_entity_poly.pdbx_strand_id
1 'polypeptide(L)' 'MSKPQIKLITCNSGDWEVLKIDGEIFAENHRLSSYDWVRFLDKLGYKIEEIEISDEDMEMGNY' A
#
# COMPACT_ATOMS: atom_id res chain seq x y z
N MET A 1 -1.24 -23.70 -1.35
CA MET A 1 -0.44 -22.74 -2.14
C MET A 1 0.64 -22.19 -1.24
N SER A 2 1.85 -21.95 -1.75
CA SER A 2 2.86 -21.19 -1.03
C SER A 2 2.41 -19.73 -0.92
N LYS A 3 2.75 -19.06 0.19
CA LYS A 3 2.53 -17.61 0.30
C LYS A 3 3.48 -16.88 -0.67
N PRO A 4 3.05 -15.79 -1.32
CA PRO A 4 3.94 -15.02 -2.17
C PRO A 4 5.07 -14.40 -1.34
N GLN A 5 6.24 -14.25 -1.94
CA GLN A 5 7.34 -13.52 -1.35
C GLN A 5 7.12 -12.02 -1.55
N ILE A 6 7.05 -11.28 -0.44
CA ILE A 6 6.91 -9.83 -0.43
C ILE A 6 8.26 -9.23 -0.05
N LYS A 7 8.72 -8.22 -0.80
CA LYS A 7 9.96 -7.50 -0.49
C LYS A 7 9.73 -5.99 -0.62
N LEU A 8 9.99 -5.27 0.46
CA LEU A 8 10.11 -3.82 0.46
C LEU A 8 11.61 -3.47 0.43
N ILE A 9 12.00 -2.63 -0.53
CA ILE A 9 13.36 -2.12 -0.68
C ILE A 9 13.31 -0.62 -0.41
N THR A 10 14.15 -0.15 0.49
CA THR A 10 14.30 1.27 0.83
C THR A 10 15.75 1.70 0.68
N CYS A 11 15.99 3.01 0.59
CA CYS A 11 17.34 3.59 0.57
C CYS A 11 17.64 4.34 1.88
N ASN A 12 18.92 4.57 2.17
CA ASN A 12 19.36 5.24 3.40
C ASN A 12 18.84 6.67 3.54
N SER A 13 18.52 7.34 2.43
CA SER A 13 17.89 8.67 2.45
C SER A 13 16.40 8.63 2.76
N GLY A 14 15.75 7.46 2.67
CA GLY A 14 14.30 7.33 2.78
C GLY A 14 13.53 7.96 1.61
N ASP A 15 14.25 8.35 0.54
CA ASP A 15 13.69 9.08 -0.60
C ASP A 15 13.12 8.15 -1.68
N TRP A 16 13.27 6.83 -1.55
CA TRP A 16 12.77 5.90 -2.55
C TRP A 16 12.40 4.56 -1.92
N GLU A 17 11.26 4.05 -2.33
CA GLU A 17 10.67 2.80 -1.88
C GLU A 17 10.25 1.96 -3.10
N VAL A 18 10.59 0.67 -3.08
CA VAL A 18 10.17 -0.30 -4.10
C VAL A 18 9.54 -1.51 -3.44
N LEU A 19 8.30 -1.81 -3.80
CA LEU A 19 7.57 -2.99 -3.36
C LEU A 19 7.59 -4.05 -4.45
N LYS A 20 7.97 -5.28 -4.10
CA LYS A 20 7.99 -6.45 -4.99
C LYS A 20 7.13 -7.60 -4.49
N ILE A 21 6.55 -8.34 -5.42
CA ILE A 21 5.82 -9.60 -5.21
C ILE A 21 6.44 -10.66 -6.12
N ASP A 22 6.92 -11.76 -5.55
CA ASP A 22 7.51 -12.89 -6.28
C ASP A 22 8.60 -12.47 -7.31
N GLY A 23 9.34 -11.41 -6.97
CA GLY A 23 10.44 -10.87 -7.78
C GLY A 23 10.05 -9.74 -8.73
N GLU A 24 8.76 -9.55 -9.01
CA GLU A 24 8.23 -8.49 -9.87
C GLU A 24 7.99 -7.20 -9.09
N ILE A 25 8.22 -6.04 -9.72
CA ILE A 25 7.93 -4.73 -9.13
C ILE A 25 6.41 -4.51 -9.17
N PHE A 26 5.84 -4.28 -7.99
CA PHE A 26 4.43 -3.92 -7.85
C PHE A 26 4.23 -2.40 -7.85
N ALA A 27 5.05 -1.68 -7.07
CA ALA A 27 5.02 -0.22 -6.99
C ALA A 27 6.42 0.32 -6.67
N GLU A 28 6.74 1.50 -7.20
CA GLU A 28 7.96 2.24 -6.89
C GLU A 28 7.67 3.75 -6.87
N ASN A 29 8.10 4.43 -5.82
CA ASN A 29 7.92 5.88 -5.67
C ASN A 29 8.86 6.43 -4.59
N HIS A 30 8.89 7.75 -4.43
CA HIS A 30 9.61 8.39 -3.33
C HIS A 30 9.11 7.95 -1.96
N ARG A 31 7.78 7.71 -1.88
CA ARG A 31 7.10 7.12 -0.74
C ARG A 31 5.86 6.41 -1.24
N LEU A 32 5.66 5.16 -0.83
CA LEU A 32 4.45 4.43 -1.15
C LEU A 32 3.27 5.03 -0.39
N SER A 33 2.23 5.37 -1.14
CA SER A 33 1.00 5.97 -0.62
C SER A 33 0.11 4.92 0.04
N SER A 34 -0.88 5.37 0.83
CA SER A 34 -1.93 4.49 1.35
C SER A 34 -2.63 3.72 0.22
N TYR A 35 -2.82 4.37 -0.93
CA TYR A 35 -3.41 3.76 -2.12
C TYR A 35 -2.57 2.58 -2.66
N ASP A 36 -1.24 2.72 -2.70
CA ASP A 36 -0.34 1.64 -3.12
C ASP A 36 -0.49 0.40 -2.22
N TRP A 37 -0.62 0.62 -0.91
CA TRP A 37 -0.81 -0.46 0.06
C TRP A 37 -2.19 -1.11 -0.01
N VAL A 38 -3.25 -0.32 -0.21
CA VAL A 38 -4.62 -0.80 -0.42
C VAL A 38 -4.68 -1.71 -1.65
N ARG A 39 -4.10 -1.26 -2.78
CA ARG A 39 -3.99 -2.06 -4.02
C ARG A 39 -3.16 -3.32 -3.82
N PHE A 40 -2.09 -3.24 -3.03
CA PHE A 40 -1.26 -4.39 -2.70
C PHE A 40 -2.05 -5.46 -1.93
N LEU A 41 -2.87 -5.07 -0.95
CA LEU A 41 -3.70 -6.01 -0.20
C LEU A 41 -4.80 -6.65 -1.07
N ASP A 42 -5.42 -5.87 -1.95
CA ASP A 42 -6.36 -6.39 -2.96
C ASP A 42 -5.69 -7.44 -3.87
N LYS A 43 -4.45 -7.16 -4.33
CA LYS A 43 -3.66 -8.12 -5.13
C LYS A 43 -3.36 -9.43 -4.39
N LEU A 44 -3.22 -9.39 -3.07
CA LEU A 44 -3.03 -10.56 -2.23
C LEU A 44 -4.35 -11.32 -1.94
N GLY A 45 -5.49 -10.81 -2.41
CA GLY A 45 -6.80 -11.43 -2.27
C GLY A 45 -7.53 -11.09 -0.98
N TYR A 46 -7.13 -10.03 -0.27
CA TYR A 46 -7.90 -9.52 0.86
C TYR A 46 -9.15 -8.78 0.37
N LYS A 47 -10.24 -8.86 1.14
CA LYS A 47 -11.41 -8.02 0.89
C LYS A 47 -11.12 -6.62 1.41
N ILE A 48 -11.16 -5.64 0.52
CA ILE A 48 -10.87 -4.24 0.79
C ILE A 48 -12.13 -3.41 0.59
N GLU A 49 -12.33 -2.44 1.47
CA GLU A 49 -13.36 -1.41 1.38
C GLU A 49 -12.66 -0.06 1.49
N GLU A 50 -12.86 0.78 0.48
CA GLU A 50 -12.32 2.14 0.42
C GLU A 50 -13.52 3.09 0.44
N ILE A 51 -13.55 3.97 1.44
CA ILE A 51 -14.58 4.98 1.63
C ILE A 51 -13.93 6.35 1.62
N GLU A 52 -14.61 7.30 0.99
CA GLU A 52 -14.25 8.72 1.02
C GLU A 52 -15.35 9.44 1.79
N ILE A 53 -14.94 10.18 2.82
CA ILE A 53 -15.82 10.99 3.67
C ILE A 53 -15.27 12.42 3.68
N SER A 54 -16.07 13.39 4.12
CA SER A 54 -15.58 14.77 4.19
C SER A 54 -14.54 14.96 5.29
N ASP A 55 -13.75 16.03 5.18
CA ASP A 55 -12.80 16.42 6.22
C ASP A 55 -13.52 16.66 7.56
N GLU A 56 -14.71 17.27 7.55
CA GLU A 56 -15.50 17.49 8.77
C GLU A 56 -15.90 16.18 9.44
N ASP A 57 -16.35 15.18 8.68
CA ASP A 57 -16.67 13.85 9.22
C ASP A 57 -15.44 13.14 9.77
N MET A 58 -14.28 13.27 9.10
CA MET A 58 -12.99 12.74 9.55
C MET A 58 -12.56 13.35 10.89
N GLU A 59 -12.65 14.68 11.01
CA GLU A 59 -12.29 15.44 12.22
C GLU A 59 -13.23 15.13 13.39
N MET A 60 -14.50 14.84 13.10
CA MET A 60 -15.51 14.46 14.10
C MET A 60 -15.49 12.97 14.47
N GLY A 61 -14.77 12.14 13.71
CA GLY A 61 -14.69 10.70 13.93
C GLY A 61 -15.86 9.88 13.37
N ASN A 62 -16.57 10.41 12.38
CA ASN A 62 -17.68 9.76 11.68
C ASN A 62 -17.18 8.95 10.47
N TYR A 63 -16.41 7.88 10.73
CA TYR A 63 -15.90 6.99 9.67
C TYR A 63 -16.93 5.95 9.22
#